data_AF-A0A848LPK2-F1
#
_entry.id   AF-A0A848LPK2-F1
#
_cell.length_a   1.000
_cell.length_b   1.000
_cell.length_c   1.000
_cell.angle_alpha   90.00
_cell.angle_beta   90.00
_cell.angle_gamma   90.00
#
_symmetry.space_group_name_H-M   'P 1'
#
loop_
_entity.id
_entity.type
_entity.pdbx_description
1 polymer ?
#
loop_
_entity_poly.entity_id
_entity_poly.type
_entity_poly.pdbx_seq_one_letter_code
_entity_poly.pdbx_strand_id
1 'polypeptide(L)'
;MNVDEFVRQLRTRTPARGGIEILAPQSPQGLAEVERRLGTRLPPGVRRFYEALDGFEVSSPRLHVFRAQSLSKDPDGRIAFAEFAGRHRLVFLANQLNPAQEWSIANAETGFVVTLTMASFWSNKVFAWLDRQRPVWGPE
;
A
#
# COMPACT_ATOMS: atom_id res chain seq x y z
N MET A 1 9.61 12.22 -2.19
CA MET A 1 8.17 12.48 -2.08
C MET A 1 7.68 12.01 -0.73
N ASN A 2 7.19 12.91 0.11
CA ASN A 2 6.57 12.54 1.39
C ASN A 2 5.11 12.08 1.15
N VAL A 3 4.48 11.53 2.19
CA VAL A 3 3.12 11.00 2.08
C VAL A 3 2.07 12.10 1.86
N ASP A 4 2.28 13.31 2.39
CA ASP A 4 1.35 14.43 2.18
C ASP A 4 1.33 14.88 0.72
N GLU A 5 2.52 14.94 0.10
CA GLU A 5 2.66 15.22 -1.33
C GLU A 5 2.01 14.12 -2.17
N PHE A 6 2.16 12.85 -1.77
CA PHE A 6 1.45 11.73 -2.40
C PHE A 6 -0.07 11.95 -2.35
N VAL A 7 -0.64 12.21 -1.17
CA VAL A 7 -2.08 12.41 -0.98
C VAL A 7 -2.59 13.56 -1.82
N ARG A 8 -1.85 14.69 -1.82
CA ARG A 8 -2.19 15.86 -2.64
C ARG A 8 -2.21 15.50 -4.13
N GLN A 9 -1.17 14.81 -4.59
CA GLN A 9 -1.05 14.37 -5.98
C GLN A 9 -2.09 13.32 -6.40
N LEU A 10 -2.55 12.50 -5.45
CA LEU A 10 -3.62 11.54 -5.68
C LEU A 10 -4.95 12.29 -5.88
N ARG A 11 -5.25 13.28 -5.03
CA ARG A 11 -6.47 14.11 -5.13
C ARG A 11 -6.55 14.94 -6.42
N THR A 12 -5.42 15.45 -6.92
CA THR A 12 -5.43 16.22 -8.18
C THR A 12 -5.71 15.34 -9.40
N ARG A 13 -5.49 14.03 -9.31
CA ARG A 13 -5.77 13.05 -10.37
C ARG A 13 -7.21 12.53 -10.34
N THR A 14 -7.99 12.83 -9.29
CA THR A 14 -9.39 12.39 -9.10
C THR A 14 -10.32 12.70 -10.28
N PRO A 15 -10.31 13.90 -10.89
CA PRO A 15 -11.28 14.24 -11.94
C PRO A 15 -11.10 13.43 -13.24
N ALA A 16 -9.88 12.94 -13.52
CA ALA A 16 -9.56 12.31 -14.80
C ALA A 16 -9.80 10.78 -14.83
N ARG A 17 -10.16 10.16 -13.69
CA ARG A 17 -10.00 8.70 -13.48
C ARG A 17 -11.23 7.95 -12.97
N GLY A 18 -12.42 8.49 -13.20
CA GLY A 18 -13.66 7.82 -12.80
C GLY A 18 -13.90 7.79 -11.28
N GLY A 19 -13.28 8.72 -10.54
CA GLY A 19 -13.40 8.83 -9.09
C GLY A 19 -12.28 8.12 -8.34
N ILE A 20 -11.76 8.81 -7.32
CA ILE A 20 -10.85 8.26 -6.33
C ILE A 20 -11.52 8.46 -4.98
N GLU A 21 -11.80 7.37 -4.28
CA GLU A 21 -12.27 7.39 -2.91
C GLU A 21 -11.08 7.26 -1.98
N ILE A 22 -10.78 8.31 -1.21
CA ILE A 22 -9.70 8.31 -0.22
C ILE A 22 -10.31 8.17 1.15
N LEU A 23 -9.87 7.17 1.91
CA LEU A 23 -10.38 6.90 3.24
C LEU A 23 -9.68 7.76 4.29
N ALA A 24 -10.43 8.22 5.28
CA ALA A 24 -9.93 9.10 6.33
C ALA A 24 -8.77 8.44 7.09
N PRO A 25 -7.73 9.20 7.49
CA PRO A 25 -6.55 8.63 8.14
C PRO A 25 -6.87 7.91 9.46
N GLN A 26 -6.01 6.95 9.82
CA GLN A 26 -6.09 6.23 11.08
C GLN A 26 -5.56 7.06 12.26
N SER A 27 -6.21 6.90 13.41
CA SER A 27 -5.71 7.47 14.66
C SER A 27 -4.52 6.65 15.19
N PRO A 28 -3.65 7.24 16.03
CA PRO A 28 -2.57 6.50 16.68
C PRO A 28 -3.06 5.29 17.48
N GLN A 29 -4.23 5.39 18.11
CA GLN A 29 -4.86 4.30 18.84
C GLN A 29 -5.33 3.19 17.89
N GLY A 30 -5.97 3.54 16.77
CA GLY A 30 -6.40 2.58 15.76
C GLY A 30 -5.21 1.79 15.19
N LEU A 31 -4.08 2.44 14.94
CA LEU A 31 -2.86 1.76 14.50
C LEU A 31 -2.25 0.85 15.57
N ALA A 32 -2.29 1.25 16.84
CA ALA A 32 -1.84 0.39 17.94
C ALA A 32 -2.70 -0.89 18.04
N GLU A 33 -4.00 -0.80 17.76
CA GLU A 33 -4.87 -1.98 17.69
C GLU A 33 -4.54 -2.88 16.51
N VAL A 34 -4.26 -2.29 15.34
CA VAL A 34 -3.80 -3.02 14.16
C VAL A 34 -2.48 -3.76 14.45
N GLU A 35 -1.49 -3.09 15.05
CA GLU A 35 -0.22 -3.69 15.45
C GLU A 35 -0.42 -4.88 16.40
N ARG A 36 -1.29 -4.71 17.40
CA ARG A 36 -1.66 -5.76 18.35
C ARG A 36 -2.32 -6.95 17.65
N ARG A 37 -3.26 -6.71 16.72
CA ARG A 37 -3.93 -7.77 15.95
C ARG A 37 -2.97 -8.53 15.04
N LEU A 38 -2.04 -7.81 14.39
CA LEU A 38 -1.05 -8.40 13.49
C LEU A 38 0.08 -9.11 14.25
N GLY A 39 0.21 -8.91 15.56
CA GLY A 39 1.30 -9.44 16.37
C GLY A 39 2.67 -8.85 15.98
N THR A 40 2.70 -7.67 15.35
CA THR A 40 3.93 -7.00 14.91
C THR A 40 3.74 -5.49 14.87
N ARG A 41 4.82 -4.74 15.08
CA ARG A 41 4.82 -3.29 14.88
C ARG A 41 4.84 -2.96 13.38
N LEU A 42 4.14 -1.89 13.00
CA LEU A 42 4.19 -1.35 11.64
C LEU A 42 5.52 -0.61 11.47
N PRO A 43 6.28 -0.85 10.39
CA PRO A 43 7.45 -0.04 10.08
C PRO A 43 7.06 1.43 9.88
N PRO A 44 7.96 2.39 10.12
CA PRO A 44 7.65 3.82 10.04
C PRO A 44 7.00 4.25 8.72
N GLY A 45 7.44 3.68 7.59
CA GLY A 45 6.86 3.96 6.28
C GLY A 45 5.39 3.53 6.14
N VAL A 46 5.06 2.34 6.64
CA VAL A 46 3.68 1.80 6.63
C VAL A 46 2.81 2.58 7.60
N ARG A 47 3.32 2.87 8.80
CA ARG A 47 2.60 3.65 9.81
C ARG A 47 2.24 5.04 9.29
N ARG A 48 3.20 5.78 8.75
CA ARG A 48 2.99 7.12 8.16
C ARG A 48 1.98 7.10 7.02
N PHE A 49 1.95 6.03 6.23
CA PHE A 49 0.94 5.88 5.18
C PHE A 49 -0.47 5.87 5.76
N TYR A 50 -0.73 5.00 6.73
CA TYR A 50 -2.05 4.89 7.35
C TYR A 50 -2.42 6.07 8.25
N GLU A 51 -1.44 6.77 8.83
CA GLU A 51 -1.64 8.05 9.53
C GLU A 51 -2.03 9.20 8.59
N ALA A 52 -1.73 9.08 7.29
CA ALA A 52 -2.07 10.09 6.28
C ALA A 52 -3.33 9.74 5.46
N LEU A 53 -3.59 8.45 5.23
CA LEU A 53 -4.82 7.94 4.61
C LEU A 53 -5.07 6.45 4.94
N ASP A 54 -6.29 6.06 5.26
CA ASP A 54 -6.62 4.66 5.61
C ASP A 54 -6.91 3.77 4.39
N GLY A 55 -6.08 3.90 3.36
CA GLY A 55 -6.34 3.27 2.05
C GLY A 55 -7.17 4.14 1.12
N PHE A 56 -7.36 3.63 -0.09
CA PHE A 56 -8.08 4.33 -1.16
C PHE A 56 -8.49 3.36 -2.28
N GLU A 57 -9.48 3.75 -3.06
CA GLU A 57 -9.93 3.03 -4.24
C GLU A 57 -9.95 3.94 -5.47
N VAL A 58 -9.51 3.39 -6.60
CA VAL A 58 -9.59 4.00 -7.93
C VAL A 58 -10.33 3.03 -8.84
N SER A 59 -11.36 3.52 -9.53
CA SER A 59 -12.18 2.70 -10.42
C SER A 59 -11.49 2.44 -11.77
N SER A 60 -10.78 3.44 -12.33
CA SER A 60 -10.12 3.33 -13.63
C SER A 60 -8.79 4.11 -13.72
N PRO A 61 -7.63 3.43 -13.85
CA PRO A 61 -7.46 1.98 -13.82
C PRO A 61 -7.65 1.42 -12.40
N ARG A 62 -8.23 0.22 -12.29
CA ARG A 62 -8.61 -0.36 -11.00
C ARG A 62 -7.41 -0.52 -10.07
N LEU A 63 -7.48 0.11 -8.91
CA LEU A 63 -6.51 0.00 -7.81
C LEU A 63 -7.26 0.13 -6.50
N HIS A 64 -7.08 -0.82 -5.60
CA HIS A 64 -7.60 -0.76 -4.25
C HIS A 64 -6.44 -0.94 -3.27
N VAL A 65 -6.23 0.03 -2.38
CA VAL A 65 -5.35 -0.09 -1.22
C VAL A 65 -6.24 -0.23 0.01
N PHE A 66 -6.06 -1.34 0.71
CA PHE A 66 -6.93 -1.80 1.78
C PHE A 66 -6.79 -0.93 3.03
N ARG A 67 -7.82 -0.98 3.88
CA ARG A 67 -7.84 -0.32 5.18
C ARG A 67 -6.88 -1.00 6.14
N ALA A 68 -6.26 -0.24 7.04
CA ALA A 68 -5.41 -0.80 8.10
C ALA A 68 -6.18 -1.84 8.94
N GLN A 69 -7.46 -1.58 9.19
CA GLN A 69 -8.32 -2.47 9.97
C GLN A 69 -8.68 -3.78 9.26
N SER A 70 -8.55 -3.84 7.93
CA SER A 70 -8.77 -5.07 7.16
C SER A 70 -7.51 -5.93 7.01
N LEU A 71 -6.35 -5.41 7.42
CA LEU A 71 -5.10 -6.15 7.32
C LEU A 71 -5.13 -7.37 8.24
N SER A 72 -4.76 -8.51 7.66
CA SER A 72 -4.54 -9.78 8.35
C SER A 72 -3.16 -10.32 7.97
N LYS A 73 -2.47 -10.92 8.94
CA LYS A 73 -1.18 -11.56 8.74
C LYS A 73 -1.42 -13.06 8.58
N ASP A 74 -0.97 -13.63 7.48
CA ASP A 74 -1.04 -15.07 7.24
C ASP A 74 0.05 -15.82 8.04
N PRO A 75 0.02 -17.18 8.10
CA PRO A 75 1.04 -17.97 8.80
C PRO A 75 2.46 -17.78 8.26
N ASP A 76 2.61 -17.44 6.98
CA ASP A 76 3.90 -17.13 6.34
C ASP A 76 4.35 -15.67 6.61
N GLY A 77 3.57 -14.95 7.41
CA GLY A 77 3.80 -13.56 7.78
C GLY A 77 3.65 -12.55 6.67
N ARG A 78 2.86 -12.87 5.65
CA ARG A 78 2.48 -11.96 4.58
C ARG A 78 1.20 -11.22 4.97
N ILE A 79 1.13 -9.94 4.59
CA ILE A 79 -0.04 -9.09 4.85
C ILE A 79 -0.48 -8.49 3.52
N ALA A 80 -1.61 -8.95 2.97
CA ALA A 80 -2.20 -8.34 1.78
C ALA A 80 -2.69 -6.92 2.09
N PHE A 81 -2.32 -5.96 1.25
CA PHE A 81 -2.65 -4.54 1.48
C PHE A 81 -3.08 -3.78 0.23
N ALA A 82 -2.86 -4.33 -0.97
CA ALA A 82 -3.28 -3.68 -2.19
C ALA A 82 -3.66 -4.71 -3.27
N GLU A 83 -4.54 -4.31 -4.17
CA GLU A 83 -4.97 -5.06 -5.34
C GLU A 83 -4.97 -4.16 -6.58
N PHE A 84 -4.31 -4.63 -7.64
CA PHE A 84 -4.25 -3.96 -8.93
C PHE A 84 -5.06 -4.75 -9.96
N ALA A 85 -5.73 -4.02 -10.86
CA ALA A 85 -6.51 -4.58 -11.96
C ALA A 85 -7.55 -5.64 -11.53
N GLY A 86 -7.99 -5.61 -10.27
CA GLY A 86 -8.98 -6.54 -9.72
C GLY A 86 -8.49 -7.97 -9.48
N ARG A 87 -7.18 -8.25 -9.60
CA ARG A 87 -6.65 -9.62 -9.43
C ARG A 87 -5.23 -9.73 -8.89
N HIS A 88 -4.40 -8.70 -9.06
CA HIS A 88 -2.98 -8.77 -8.71
C HIS A 88 -2.78 -8.22 -7.32
N ARG A 89 -2.61 -9.09 -6.33
CA ARG A 89 -2.46 -8.68 -4.93
C ARG A 89 -1.01 -8.43 -4.59
N LEU A 90 -0.78 -7.36 -3.84
CA LEU A 90 0.51 -7.10 -3.21
C LEU A 90 0.43 -7.35 -1.71
N VAL A 91 1.53 -7.89 -1.19
CA VAL A 91 1.70 -8.23 0.21
C VAL A 91 2.92 -7.52 0.80
N PHE A 92 2.83 -7.15 2.08
CA PHE A 92 4.01 -6.88 2.89
C PHE A 92 4.63 -8.21 3.36
N LEU A 93 5.95 -8.32 3.28
CA LEU A 93 6.71 -9.41 3.88
C LEU A 93 7.05 -9.03 5.34
N ALA A 94 6.15 -9.33 6.27
CA ALA A 94 6.16 -8.79 7.63
C ALA A 94 6.90 -9.64 8.68
N ASN A 95 7.70 -10.61 8.24
CA ASN A 95 8.53 -11.44 9.14
C ASN A 95 9.92 -10.88 9.39
N GLN A 96 10.39 -10.02 8.50
CA GLN A 96 11.69 -9.40 8.63
C GLN A 96 11.67 -8.00 8.02
N LEU A 97 12.45 -7.12 8.64
CA LEU A 97 12.78 -5.84 8.03
C LEU A 97 13.88 -6.06 6.99
N ASN A 98 13.79 -5.34 5.89
CA ASN A 98 14.86 -5.28 4.89
C ASN A 98 15.94 -4.26 5.31
N PRO A 99 17.02 -4.06 4.51
CA PRO A 99 18.09 -3.12 4.87
C PRO A 99 17.62 -1.66 5.07
N ALA A 100 16.48 -1.27 4.51
CA ALA A 100 15.88 0.05 4.72
C ALA A 100 15.04 0.15 6.01
N GLN A 101 15.04 -0.89 6.86
CA GLN A 101 14.22 -0.99 8.06
C GLN A 101 12.72 -0.92 7.77
N GLU A 102 12.31 -1.43 6.61
CA GLU A 102 10.91 -1.50 6.17
C GLU A 102 10.51 -2.93 5.81
N TRP A 103 9.21 -3.17 5.64
CA TRP A 103 8.71 -4.40 5.01
C TRP A 103 8.85 -4.31 3.51
N SER A 104 9.45 -5.34 2.90
CA SER A 104 9.44 -5.47 1.44
C SER A 104 8.02 -5.70 0.94
N ILE A 105 7.72 -5.18 -0.24
CA ILE A 105 6.45 -5.34 -0.93
C ILE A 105 6.65 -6.32 -2.08
N ALA A 106 5.85 -7.38 -2.10
CA ALA A 106 5.93 -8.42 -3.11
C ALA A 106 4.57 -8.69 -3.76
N ASN A 107 4.59 -9.25 -4.97
CA ASN A 107 3.41 -9.85 -5.55
C ASN A 107 3.04 -11.13 -4.79
N ALA A 108 1.77 -11.28 -4.43
CA ALA A 108 1.30 -12.35 -3.57
C ALA A 108 1.43 -13.74 -4.22
N GLU A 109 1.25 -13.80 -5.54
CA GLU A 109 1.19 -15.03 -6.31
C GLU A 109 2.59 -15.54 -6.72
N THR A 110 3.48 -14.64 -7.14
CA THR A 110 4.80 -14.97 -7.69
C THR A 110 5.93 -14.81 -6.69
N GLY A 111 5.72 -14.11 -5.58
CA GLY A 111 6.77 -13.75 -4.63
C GLY A 111 7.76 -12.70 -5.16
N PHE A 112 7.54 -12.17 -6.37
CA PHE A 112 8.39 -11.13 -6.94
C PHE A 112 8.40 -9.88 -6.05
N VAL A 113 9.59 -9.45 -5.61
CA VAL A 113 9.76 -8.25 -4.79
C VAL A 113 9.62 -7.01 -5.68
N VAL A 114 8.48 -6.34 -5.55
CA VAL A 114 8.12 -5.15 -6.32
C VAL A 114 8.94 -3.94 -5.89
N THR A 115 9.12 -3.77 -4.58
CA THR A 115 9.93 -2.70 -4.00
C THR A 115 10.25 -2.97 -2.53
N LEU A 116 11.28 -2.30 -2.02
CA LEU A 116 11.73 -2.44 -0.63
C LEU A 116 11.11 -1.41 0.30
N THR A 117 10.55 -0.32 -0.22
CA THR A 117 10.03 0.75 0.63
C THR A 117 8.64 1.18 0.21
N MET A 118 7.89 1.57 1.21
CA MET A 118 6.58 2.17 1.08
C MET A 118 6.69 3.49 0.30
N ALA A 119 7.75 4.28 0.55
CA ALA A 119 8.09 5.47 -0.24
C ALA A 119 8.15 5.22 -1.75
N SER A 120 8.82 4.16 -2.18
CA SER A 120 8.94 3.78 -3.59
C SER A 120 7.62 3.25 -4.13
N PHE A 121 6.82 2.54 -3.32
CA PHE A 121 5.50 2.06 -3.71
C PHE A 121 4.58 3.21 -4.14
N TRP A 122 4.36 4.22 -3.31
CA TRP A 122 3.43 5.30 -3.65
C TRP A 122 4.01 6.35 -4.61
N SER A 123 5.33 6.56 -4.62
CA SER A 123 5.96 7.54 -5.53
C SER A 123 6.21 7.03 -6.94
N ASN A 124 6.49 5.75 -7.09
CA ASN A 124 6.80 5.16 -8.38
C ASN A 124 5.68 4.22 -8.83
N LYS A 125 5.35 3.20 -8.03
CA LYS A 125 4.49 2.10 -8.49
C LYS A 125 3.03 2.53 -8.67
N VAL A 126 2.46 3.22 -7.68
CA VAL A 126 1.08 3.73 -7.77
C VAL A 126 0.91 4.65 -8.98
N PHE A 127 1.80 5.64 -9.17
CA PHE A 127 1.67 6.54 -10.31
C PHE A 127 2.05 5.92 -11.65
N ALA A 128 2.99 4.98 -11.71
CA ALA A 128 3.25 4.23 -12.95
C ALA A 128 2.00 3.45 -13.40
N TRP A 129 1.26 2.86 -12.46
CA TRP A 129 -0.01 2.22 -12.76
C TRP A 129 -1.08 3.23 -13.15
N LEU A 130 -1.33 4.24 -12.32
CA LEU A 130 -2.44 5.15 -12.55
C LEU A 130 -2.22 6.01 -13.82
N ASP A 131 -0.99 6.47 -14.07
CA ASP A 131 -0.65 7.37 -15.18
C ASP A 131 -0.37 6.65 -16.51
N ARG A 132 0.17 5.42 -16.47
CA ARG A 132 0.63 4.71 -17.67
C ARG A 132 0.07 3.30 -17.83
N GLN A 133 -0.77 2.85 -16.89
CA GLN A 133 -1.25 1.46 -16.80
C GLN A 133 -0.10 0.44 -16.85
N ARG A 134 1.09 0.84 -16.38
CA ARG A 134 2.27 -0.03 -16.37
C ARG A 134 2.09 -1.10 -15.29
N PRO A 135 2.15 -2.40 -15.62
CA PRO A 135 2.16 -3.45 -14.61
C PRO A 135 3.31 -3.23 -13.62
N VAL A 136 3.00 -3.28 -12.33
CA VAL A 136 3.99 -3.06 -11.25
C VAL A 136 4.27 -4.30 -10.41
N TRP A 137 3.56 -5.39 -10.70
CA TRP A 137 3.54 -6.63 -9.91
C TRP A 137 4.39 -7.75 -10.52
N GLY A 138 5.30 -7.44 -11.45
CA GLY A 138 6.20 -8.39 -12.09
C GLY A 138 7.46 -7.71 -12.64
N PRO A 139 8.41 -8.51 -13.18
CA PRO A 139 9.57 -7.97 -13.87
C PRO A 139 9.14 -7.11 -15.08
N GLU A 140 9.95 -6.09 -15.38
CA GLU A 140 9.76 -5.19 -16.53
C GLU A 140 9.95 -5.91 -17.86
#